data_AF-W6TY96-F1
#
_entry.id   AF-W6TY96-F1
#
_cell.length_a   1.000
_cell.length_b   1.000
_cell.length_c   1.000
_cell.angle_alpha   90.00
_cell.angle_beta   90.00
_cell.angle_gamma   90.00
#
_symmetry.space_group_name_H-M   'P 1'
#
loop_
_entity.id
_entity.type
_entity.pdbx_description
1 polymer ?
#
loop_
_entity_poly.entity_id
_entity_poly.type
_entity_poly.pdbx_seq_one_letter_code
_entity_poly.pdbx_strand_id
1 'polypeptide(L)'
;MNQKNIMLILSILIFFIVEGCNNKYPFKVPYNMASGYVIGRERCNEDVSKDYWLIEIVSSASAIQQYGDTLTLNGVKYTNAIKATGLSESLKKVGEKVAIDFNIQGTATLTMGCSVDTPKRYQLKVAEVINSGRASF
;
A
#
# COMPACT_ATOMS: atom_id res chain seq x y z
N MET A 1 19.73 -10.83 -56.52
CA MET A 1 20.11 -10.04 -55.32
C MET A 1 21.31 -10.74 -54.69
N ASN A 2 22.47 -10.08 -54.60
CA ASN A 2 23.72 -10.75 -54.20
C ASN A 2 23.75 -11.04 -52.68
N GLN A 3 24.43 -12.11 -52.26
CA GLN A 3 24.53 -12.55 -50.85
C GLN A 3 24.92 -11.43 -49.87
N LYS A 4 25.76 -10.48 -50.33
CA LYS A 4 26.14 -9.28 -49.57
C LYS A 4 24.97 -8.32 -49.31
N ASN A 5 24.04 -8.18 -50.24
CA ASN A 5 22.84 -7.34 -50.09
C ASN A 5 21.83 -8.00 -49.14
N ILE A 6 21.75 -9.34 -49.13
CA ILE A 6 20.89 -10.08 -48.20
C ILE A 6 21.42 -9.94 -46.76
N MET A 7 22.74 -10.09 -46.56
CA MET A 7 23.35 -9.90 -45.23
C MET A 7 23.20 -8.47 -44.71
N LEU A 8 23.33 -7.45 -45.57
CA LEU A 8 23.18 -6.06 -45.17
C LEU A 8 21.74 -5.76 -44.70
N ILE A 9 20.74 -6.26 -45.45
CA ILE A 9 19.32 -6.08 -45.10
C ILE A 9 18.99 -6.80 -43.78
N LEU A 10 19.52 -8.00 -43.57
CA LEU A 10 19.29 -8.76 -42.33
C LEU A 10 19.90 -8.04 -41.10
N SER A 11 21.08 -7.42 -41.26
CA SER A 11 21.75 -6.69 -40.18
C SER A 11 21.02 -5.40 -39.80
N ILE A 12 20.43 -4.70 -40.79
CA ILE A 12 19.59 -3.51 -40.55
C ILE A 12 18.30 -3.90 -39.84
N LEU A 13 17.68 -5.01 -40.23
CA LEU A 13 16.43 -5.48 -39.60
C LEU A 13 16.63 -5.81 -38.11
N ILE A 14 17.76 -6.41 -37.75
CA ILE A 14 18.08 -6.77 -36.35
C ILE A 14 18.28 -5.53 -35.48
N PHE A 15 18.86 -4.46 -36.02
CA PHE A 15 19.09 -3.20 -35.28
C PHE A 15 17.79 -2.51 -34.83
N PHE A 16 16.73 -2.58 -35.64
CA PHE A 16 15.43 -1.99 -35.28
C PHE A 16 14.67 -2.76 -34.18
N ILE A 17 14.96 -4.04 -33.97
CA ILE A 17 14.28 -4.86 -32.95
C ILE A 17 14.83 -4.56 -31.55
N VAL A 18 16.13 -4.24 -31.44
CA VAL A 18 16.81 -3.98 -30.16
C VAL A 18 16.44 -2.61 -29.57
N GLU A 19 16.19 -1.59 -30.39
CA GLU A 19 15.80 -0.26 -29.90
C GLU A 19 14.33 -0.19 -29.42
N GLY A 20 13.46 -1.09 -29.90
CA GLY A 20 12.06 -1.16 -29.48
C GLY A 20 11.83 -1.60 -28.02
N CYS A 21 12.86 -2.17 -27.37
CA CYS A 21 12.77 -2.70 -26.00
C CYS A 21 13.56 -1.90 -24.96
N ASN A 22 14.28 -0.83 -25.34
CA ASN A 22 15.27 -0.22 -24.44
C ASN A 22 14.77 0.90 -23.52
N ASN A 23 13.49 1.32 -23.57
CA ASN A 23 13.02 2.48 -22.79
C ASN A 23 11.61 2.36 -22.19
N LYS A 24 11.04 1.14 -22.09
CA LYS A 24 9.83 0.96 -21.29
C LYS A 24 10.23 0.75 -19.84
N TYR A 25 10.50 1.84 -19.12
CA TYR A 25 10.49 1.79 -17.66
C TYR A 25 9.16 1.14 -17.23
N PRO A 26 9.18 0.19 -16.28
CA PRO A 26 7.94 -0.43 -15.82
C PRO A 26 7.00 0.69 -15.35
N PHE A 27 5.75 0.65 -15.82
CA PHE A 27 4.74 1.64 -15.46
C PHE A 27 4.59 1.64 -13.93
N LYS A 28 5.02 2.73 -13.29
CA LYS A 28 4.86 2.93 -11.86
C LYS A 28 3.52 3.60 -11.62
N VAL A 29 2.58 2.85 -11.04
CA VAL A 29 1.32 3.42 -10.57
C VAL A 29 1.60 4.52 -9.53
N PRO A 30 0.80 5.60 -9.49
CA PRO A 30 1.00 6.73 -8.56
C PRO A 30 0.51 6.44 -7.14
N TYR A 31 0.40 5.16 -6.75
CA TYR A 31 -0.06 4.70 -5.45
C TYR A 31 0.75 3.48 -5.00
N ASN A 32 0.68 3.17 -3.71
CA ASN A 32 1.28 1.98 -3.14
C ASN A 32 0.27 0.84 -3.10
N MET A 33 0.77 -0.38 -3.22
CA MET A 33 -0.03 -1.60 -3.08
C MET A 33 0.53 -2.43 -1.93
N ALA A 34 -0.35 -2.77 -0.99
CA ALA A 34 0.01 -3.61 0.13
C ALA A 34 -1.16 -4.50 0.54
N SER A 35 -0.84 -5.46 1.39
CA SER A 35 -1.78 -6.39 1.93
C SER A 35 -1.41 -6.73 3.37
N GLY A 36 -2.42 -7.03 4.16
CA GLY A 36 -2.30 -6.95 5.61
C GLY A 36 -3.49 -7.50 6.36
N TYR A 37 -3.47 -7.25 7.66
CA TYR A 37 -4.56 -7.56 8.57
C TYR A 37 -5.05 -6.29 9.25
N VAL A 38 -6.35 -6.18 9.39
CA VAL A 38 -6.94 -5.20 10.29
C VAL A 38 -6.68 -5.65 11.73
N ILE A 39 -5.89 -4.91 12.48
CA ILE A 39 -5.45 -5.29 13.84
C ILE A 39 -6.21 -4.56 14.93
N GLY A 40 -6.93 -3.49 14.59
CA GLY A 40 -7.63 -2.68 15.56
C GLY A 40 -8.28 -1.45 14.94
N ARG A 41 -8.78 -0.60 15.82
CA ARG A 41 -9.37 0.69 15.47
C ARG A 41 -8.99 1.69 16.55
N GLU A 42 -8.83 2.94 16.17
CA GLU A 42 -8.87 4.02 17.14
C GLU A 42 -10.26 4.13 17.77
N ARG A 43 -10.31 4.84 18.90
CA ARG A 43 -11.56 5.34 19.49
C ARG A 43 -11.36 6.82 19.71
N CYS A 44 -11.82 7.64 18.78
CA CYS A 44 -11.64 9.10 18.84
C CYS A 44 -12.96 9.84 18.62
N ASN A 45 -13.89 9.24 17.87
CA ASN A 45 -15.17 9.82 17.52
C ASN A 45 -16.33 9.02 18.13
N GLU A 46 -17.46 9.67 18.38
CA GLU A 46 -18.72 8.98 18.69
C GLU A 46 -19.20 8.16 17.49
N ASP A 47 -19.09 8.73 16.29
CA ASP A 47 -19.31 8.05 15.03
C ASP A 47 -18.10 7.21 14.65
N VAL A 48 -18.23 5.89 14.86
CA VAL A 48 -17.19 4.90 14.61
C VAL A 48 -16.72 4.82 13.16
N SER A 49 -17.51 5.31 12.20
CA SER A 49 -17.13 5.30 10.78
C SER A 49 -15.99 6.27 10.48
N LYS A 50 -15.82 7.30 11.35
CA LYS A 50 -14.80 8.35 11.27
C LYS A 50 -13.50 7.99 12.01
N ASP A 51 -13.49 6.91 12.77
CA ASP A 51 -12.27 6.43 13.42
C ASP A 51 -11.31 5.81 12.39
N TYR A 52 -10.01 6.02 12.61
CA TYR A 52 -8.98 5.32 11.84
C TYR A 52 -8.99 3.83 12.16
N TRP A 53 -8.85 3.01 11.12
CA TRP A 53 -8.60 1.57 11.28
C TRP A 53 -7.10 1.30 11.26
N LEU A 54 -6.67 0.35 12.08
CA LEU A 54 -5.26 0.00 12.18
C LEU A 54 -5.01 -1.23 11.33
N ILE A 55 -4.03 -1.15 10.43
CA ILE A 55 -3.67 -2.24 9.54
C ILE A 55 -2.19 -2.58 9.76
N GLU A 56 -1.89 -3.84 10.04
CA GLU A 56 -0.53 -4.37 9.89
C GLU A 56 -0.34 -4.78 8.44
N ILE A 57 0.65 -4.17 7.77
CA ILE A 57 1.05 -4.58 6.42
C ILE A 57 2.02 -5.75 6.52
N VAL A 58 1.65 -6.89 5.94
CA VAL A 58 2.44 -8.12 5.94
C VAL A 58 3.13 -8.38 4.60
N SER A 59 2.59 -7.84 3.51
CA SER A 59 3.17 -7.96 2.18
C SER A 59 2.88 -6.71 1.36
N SER A 60 3.83 -6.33 0.52
CA SER A 60 3.72 -5.20 -0.40
C SER A 60 4.39 -5.51 -1.73
N ALA A 61 4.18 -4.66 -2.73
CA ALA A 61 4.78 -4.85 -4.06
C ALA A 61 6.32 -4.96 -4.03
N SER A 62 6.98 -4.47 -2.97
CA SER A 62 8.41 -4.65 -2.73
C SER A 62 8.64 -5.19 -1.32
N ALA A 63 9.24 -6.37 -1.20
CA ALA A 63 9.48 -7.04 0.09
C ALA A 63 10.32 -6.22 1.09
N ILE A 64 11.05 -5.21 0.62
CA ILE A 64 11.90 -4.33 1.46
C ILE A 64 11.12 -3.10 1.95
N GLN A 65 9.98 -2.79 1.33
CA GLN A 65 9.24 -1.56 1.56
C GLN A 65 8.41 -1.66 2.85
N GLN A 66 8.84 -0.93 3.88
CA GLN A 66 8.05 -0.67 5.08
C GLN A 66 7.32 0.67 4.94
N TYR A 67 6.01 0.66 5.23
CA TYR A 67 5.16 1.83 5.12
C TYR A 67 4.78 2.40 6.48
N GLY A 68 4.57 1.52 7.45
CA GLY A 68 4.13 1.86 8.79
C GLY A 68 5.26 2.00 9.79
N ASP A 69 4.86 1.96 11.05
CA ASP A 69 5.74 2.02 12.21
C ASP A 69 5.45 0.83 13.14
N THR A 70 6.23 0.70 14.21
CA THR A 70 5.96 -0.34 15.22
C THR A 70 4.87 0.11 16.19
N LEU A 71 3.88 -0.74 16.42
CA LEU A 71 2.80 -0.56 17.37
C LEU A 71 2.76 -1.73 18.36
N THR A 72 2.64 -1.44 19.66
CA THR A 72 2.23 -2.45 20.64
C THR A 72 0.77 -2.26 20.99
N LEU A 73 -0.07 -3.24 20.68
CA LEU A 73 -1.51 -3.23 20.94
C LEU A 73 -1.90 -4.47 21.73
N ASN A 74 -2.48 -4.27 22.92
CA ASN A 74 -2.87 -5.34 23.84
C ASN A 74 -1.74 -6.36 24.13
N GLY A 75 -0.50 -5.88 24.25
CA GLY A 75 0.69 -6.72 24.50
C GLY A 75 1.29 -7.39 23.26
N VAL A 76 0.65 -7.27 22.09
CA VAL A 76 1.18 -7.80 20.81
C VAL A 76 1.91 -6.70 20.06
N LYS A 77 3.11 -6.99 19.55
CA LYS A 77 3.95 -6.07 18.78
C LYS A 77 3.75 -6.30 17.28
N TYR A 78 3.35 -5.24 16.57
CA TYR A 78 3.18 -5.17 15.13
C TYR A 78 4.25 -4.24 14.54
N THR A 79 5.00 -4.64 13.52
CA THR A 79 6.21 -3.90 13.10
C THR A 79 6.03 -3.02 11.85
N ASN A 80 4.86 -3.07 11.21
CA ASN A 80 4.55 -2.30 10.00
C ASN A 80 3.08 -1.83 10.02
N ALA A 81 2.69 -1.20 11.13
CA ALA A 81 1.32 -0.77 11.38
C ALA A 81 1.07 0.64 10.85
N ILE A 82 -0.09 0.85 10.23
CA ILE A 82 -0.57 2.15 9.72
C ILE A 82 -1.97 2.45 10.26
N LYS A 83 -2.33 3.74 10.28
CA LYS A 83 -3.73 4.19 10.33
C LYS A 83 -4.29 4.26 8.93
N ALA A 84 -5.53 3.83 8.73
CA ALA A 84 -6.19 3.82 7.44
C ALA A 84 -7.49 4.65 7.48
N THR A 85 -7.66 5.53 6.51
CA THR A 85 -8.94 6.14 6.12
C THR A 85 -9.42 5.52 4.82
N GLY A 86 -10.73 5.60 4.53
CA GLY A 86 -11.27 5.14 3.25
C GLY A 86 -11.38 3.62 3.08
N LEU A 87 -11.02 2.84 4.11
CA LEU A 87 -11.20 1.38 4.07
C LEU A 87 -12.69 1.03 3.89
N SER A 88 -13.00 0.10 2.99
CA SER A 88 -14.39 -0.32 2.76
C SER A 88 -15.04 -0.90 4.03
N GLU A 89 -16.32 -0.60 4.27
CA GLU A 89 -17.05 -1.03 5.47
C GLU A 89 -17.05 -2.56 5.67
N SER A 90 -17.12 -3.33 4.58
CA SER A 90 -17.07 -4.79 4.63
C SER A 90 -15.74 -5.35 5.16
N LEU A 91 -14.69 -4.53 5.20
CA LEU A 91 -13.35 -4.89 5.66
C LEU A 91 -13.04 -4.32 7.05
N LYS A 92 -13.91 -3.47 7.61
CA LYS A 92 -13.75 -2.82 8.92
C LYS A 92 -14.03 -3.79 10.08
N LYS A 93 -13.19 -4.82 10.20
CA LYS A 93 -13.28 -5.85 11.23
C LYS A 93 -11.89 -6.37 11.61
N VAL A 94 -11.60 -6.45 12.91
CA VAL A 94 -10.33 -7.01 13.40
C VAL A 94 -10.17 -8.46 12.94
N GLY A 95 -8.99 -8.80 12.45
CA GLY A 95 -8.62 -10.08 11.86
C GLY A 95 -8.89 -10.18 10.35
N GLU A 96 -9.53 -9.19 9.73
CA GLU A 96 -9.82 -9.24 8.30
C GLU A 96 -8.53 -9.10 7.48
N LYS A 97 -8.38 -9.99 6.49
CA LYS A 97 -7.33 -9.93 5.46
C LYS A 97 -7.69 -8.88 4.42
N VAL A 98 -6.82 -7.89 4.23
CA VAL A 98 -7.06 -6.75 3.32
C VAL A 98 -5.96 -6.63 2.28
N ALA A 99 -6.33 -6.28 1.06
CA ALA A 99 -5.46 -5.72 0.03
C ALA A 99 -5.87 -4.26 -0.17
N ILE A 100 -4.91 -3.35 -0.21
CA ILE A 100 -5.14 -1.90 -0.29
C ILE A 100 -4.24 -1.24 -1.32
N ASP A 101 -4.84 -0.33 -2.08
CA ASP A 101 -4.15 0.71 -2.84
C ASP A 101 -4.20 2.00 -2.02
N PHE A 102 -3.08 2.66 -1.76
CA PHE A 102 -3.04 3.78 -0.82
C PHE A 102 -1.91 4.77 -1.04
N ASN A 103 -2.07 5.95 -0.43
CA ASN A 103 -1.04 6.98 -0.29
C ASN A 103 -0.73 7.25 1.18
N ILE A 104 0.56 7.44 1.51
CA ILE A 104 0.96 7.85 2.85
C ILE A 104 0.91 9.38 2.94
N GLN A 105 0.14 9.89 3.90
CA GLN A 105 -0.16 11.32 4.09
C GLN A 105 0.93 12.08 4.87
N GLY A 106 2.10 11.48 5.09
CA GLY A 106 3.24 12.12 5.76
C GLY A 106 3.90 11.24 6.81
N THR A 107 4.35 11.86 7.90
CA THR A 107 5.02 11.19 9.02
C THR A 107 4.01 10.68 10.05
N ALA A 108 4.50 9.93 11.04
CA ALA A 108 3.66 9.40 12.11
C ALA A 108 3.11 10.54 12.99
N THR A 109 1.80 10.59 13.15
CA THR A 109 1.11 11.63 13.92
C THR A 109 0.13 11.01 14.91
N LEU A 110 -0.08 11.69 16.05
CA LEU A 110 -1.16 11.34 16.98
C LEU A 110 -2.45 12.01 16.51
N THR A 111 -3.57 11.30 16.56
CA THR A 111 -4.89 11.89 16.24
C THR A 111 -5.25 12.95 17.28
N MET A 112 -5.72 14.12 16.86
CA MET A 112 -6.07 15.25 17.75
C MET A 112 -7.56 15.55 17.67
N GLY A 113 -8.10 16.27 18.67
CA GLY A 113 -9.48 16.76 18.65
C GLY A 113 -10.56 15.66 18.77
N CYS A 114 -10.30 14.61 19.54
CA CYS A 114 -11.28 13.55 19.77
C CYS A 114 -12.53 14.06 20.50
N SER A 115 -13.69 13.54 20.13
CA SER A 115 -14.99 13.90 20.71
C SER A 115 -15.41 13.01 21.88
N VAL A 116 -14.68 11.92 22.15
CA VAL A 116 -14.98 10.97 23.23
C VAL A 116 -14.13 11.24 24.47
N ASP A 117 -14.68 10.97 25.66
CA ASP A 117 -14.02 11.23 26.95
C ASP A 117 -12.74 10.42 27.18
N THR A 118 -12.68 9.20 26.64
CA THR A 118 -11.56 8.26 26.85
C THR A 118 -10.99 7.80 25.51
N PRO A 119 -10.27 8.68 24.79
CA PRO A 119 -9.82 8.37 23.44
C PRO A 119 -8.67 7.36 23.45
N LYS A 120 -8.73 6.38 22.53
CA LYS A 120 -7.63 5.45 22.24
C LYS A 120 -7.04 5.81 20.88
N ARG A 121 -5.79 6.25 20.89
CA ARG A 121 -5.09 6.83 19.73
C ARG A 121 -3.69 6.27 19.60
N TYR A 122 -3.17 6.30 18.39
CA TYR A 122 -1.85 5.76 18.07
C TYR A 122 -1.07 6.72 17.18
N GLN A 123 0.20 6.90 17.53
CA GLN A 123 1.14 7.68 16.72
C GLN A 123 1.67 6.80 15.60
N LEU A 124 1.01 6.85 14.45
CA LEU A 124 1.33 6.08 13.25
C LEU A 124 1.14 6.95 12.02
N LYS A 125 1.79 6.58 10.92
CA LYS A 125 1.51 7.18 9.60
C LYS A 125 0.07 6.88 9.18
N VAL A 126 -0.53 7.84 8.48
CA VAL A 126 -1.87 7.72 7.89
C VAL A 126 -1.74 7.30 6.44
N ALA A 127 -2.41 6.22 6.09
CA ALA A 127 -2.66 5.75 4.74
C ALA A 127 -4.07 6.18 4.33
N GLU A 128 -4.16 6.97 3.26
CA GLU A 128 -5.42 7.21 2.57
C GLU A 128 -5.65 6.06 1.58
N VAL A 129 -6.65 5.22 1.87
CA VAL A 129 -7.01 4.09 1.02
C VAL A 129 -7.80 4.59 -0.18
N ILE A 130 -7.32 4.25 -1.37
CA ILE A 130 -7.94 4.56 -2.66
C ILE A 130 -8.89 3.42 -3.05
N ASN A 131 -8.39 2.19 -2.99
CA ASN A 131 -9.17 0.97 -3.21
C ASN A 131 -8.84 -0.05 -2.12
N SER A 132 -9.82 -0.89 -1.80
CA SER A 132 -9.58 -2.03 -0.90
C SER A 132 -10.42 -3.24 -1.27
N GLY A 133 -9.86 -4.42 -1.04
CA GLY A 133 -10.53 -5.70 -1.22
C GLY A 133 -10.08 -6.73 -0.19
N ARG A 134 -10.77 -7.88 -0.15
CA ARG A 134 -10.31 -9.02 0.64
C ARG A 134 -9.06 -9.61 0.02
N ALA A 135 -8.05 -9.84 0.83
CA ALA A 135 -6.84 -10.52 0.37
C ALA A 135 -6.96 -12.05 0.52
N SER A 136 -6.40 -12.77 -0.45
CA SER A 136 -6.24 -14.22 -0.41
C SER A 136 -4.75 -14.51 -0.31
N PHE A 137 -4.30 -14.88 0.89
CA PHE A 137 -2.95 -15.41 1.15
C PHE A 137 -3.08 -16.85 1.57
#